data_AF-A0A931E077-F1
#
_entry.id   AF-A0A931E077-F1
#
_cell.length_a   1.000
_cell.length_b   1.000
_cell.length_c   1.000
_cell.angle_alpha   90.00
_cell.angle_beta   90.00
_cell.angle_gamma   90.00
#
_symmetry.space_group_name_H-M   'P 1'
#
loop_
_entity.id
_entity.type
_entity.pdbx_description
1 polymer ?
#
loop_
_entity_poly.entity_id
_entity_poly.type
_entity_poly.pdbx_seq_one_letter_code
_entity_poly.pdbx_strand_id
1 'polypeptide(L)'
;MATLLPVPHMYVEKYLIEERIAWFIKNKYKPLCKLKNKSERKFIFIEKEHFQNFIFLANTKGGPDGAVRIYFASYPNDNSAPKGFEDLLTLIFVPAEKKGQEHSDLEGQYYDFDPISGHFQKLSYSVASTSVSKFQKNDLKELNKTVDTPEGDTKSIIYTIKKLLELSEEMDYQKASGVKIYFSSYRNIDTDHSRDQYPKQLILQFVLTELIGNSHEDFFIDEREDFPQRERQMKIINNQADLINKEVSKVDSLIKLLGTDSFDTGSPCPPATCGQTKLP
;
A
#
# COMPACT_ATOMS: atom_id res chain seq x y z
N MET A 1 8.02 -32.22 -5.12
CA MET A 1 8.37 -30.98 -5.85
C MET A 1 7.68 -29.85 -5.11
N ALA A 2 8.39 -28.77 -4.77
CA ALA A 2 7.71 -27.57 -4.27
C ALA A 2 6.87 -26.99 -5.41
N THR A 3 5.59 -26.74 -5.15
CA THR A 3 4.71 -26.09 -6.13
C THR A 3 5.17 -24.64 -6.28
N LEU A 4 5.50 -24.22 -7.51
CA LEU A 4 5.83 -22.83 -7.82
C LEU A 4 4.59 -21.95 -7.55
N LEU A 5 4.77 -20.87 -6.81
CA LEU A 5 3.70 -19.90 -6.52
C LEU A 5 3.62 -18.88 -7.69
N PRO A 6 2.44 -18.48 -8.16
CA PRO A 6 2.31 -17.31 -9.05
C PRO A 6 2.93 -16.05 -8.43
N VAL A 7 3.26 -15.06 -9.26
CA VAL A 7 3.70 -13.73 -8.77
C VAL A 7 2.49 -13.00 -8.18
N PRO A 8 2.61 -12.37 -6.99
CA PRO A 8 1.48 -11.68 -6.36
C PRO A 8 1.02 -10.47 -7.19
N HIS A 9 -0.27 -10.12 -7.14
CA HIS A 9 -0.79 -8.98 -7.93
C HIS A 9 -0.20 -7.61 -7.54
N MET A 10 0.30 -7.50 -6.30
CA MET A 10 0.96 -6.29 -5.79
C MET A 10 2.44 -6.17 -6.22
N TYR A 11 2.95 -7.12 -7.00
CA TYR A 11 4.31 -7.09 -7.51
C TYR A 11 4.56 -5.90 -8.44
N VAL A 12 5.73 -5.29 -8.27
CA VAL A 12 6.27 -4.24 -9.13
C VAL A 12 7.74 -4.54 -9.38
N GLU A 13 8.19 -4.39 -10.62
CA GLU A 13 9.59 -4.57 -11.01
C GLU A 13 10.51 -3.62 -10.24
N LYS A 14 11.72 -4.10 -9.91
CA LYS A 14 12.70 -3.36 -9.11
C LYS A 14 12.96 -1.96 -9.62
N TYR A 15 13.25 -1.82 -10.92
CA TYR A 15 13.61 -0.52 -11.49
C TYR A 15 12.46 0.49 -11.33
N LEU A 16 11.20 0.06 -11.48
CA LEU A 16 10.04 0.94 -11.26
C LEU A 16 9.91 1.35 -9.81
N ILE A 17 10.14 0.42 -8.87
CA ILE A 17 10.15 0.72 -7.43
C ILE A 17 11.20 1.80 -7.13
N GLU A 18 12.45 1.56 -7.54
CA GLU A 18 13.56 2.46 -7.27
C GLU A 18 13.33 3.85 -7.88
N GLU A 19 12.84 3.91 -9.12
CA GLU A 19 12.57 5.17 -9.79
C GLU A 19 11.40 5.96 -9.16
N ARG A 20 10.33 5.28 -8.73
CA ARG A 20 9.18 5.90 -8.04
C ARG A 20 9.56 6.42 -6.65
N ILE A 21 10.36 5.66 -5.90
CA ILE A 21 10.92 6.09 -4.62
C ILE A 21 11.85 7.29 -4.83
N ALA A 22 12.77 7.21 -5.79
CA ALA A 22 13.70 8.30 -6.08
C ALA A 22 12.97 9.60 -6.48
N TRP A 23 11.93 9.46 -7.31
CA TRP A 23 11.10 10.59 -7.70
C TRP A 23 10.36 11.20 -6.51
N PHE A 24 9.72 10.38 -5.66
CA PHE A 24 9.06 10.85 -4.44
C PHE A 24 10.04 11.58 -3.51
N ILE A 25 11.21 10.99 -3.25
CA ILE A 25 12.23 11.61 -2.39
C ILE A 25 12.64 12.98 -2.93
N LYS A 26 12.94 13.05 -4.24
CA LYS A 26 13.42 14.27 -4.87
C LYS A 26 12.36 15.38 -4.87
N ASN A 27 11.13 15.05 -5.26
CA ASN A 27 10.13 16.06 -5.60
C ASN A 27 9.13 16.35 -4.48
N LYS A 28 8.88 15.40 -3.57
CA LYS A 28 7.88 15.52 -2.50
C LYS A 28 8.51 15.50 -1.12
N TYR A 29 9.32 14.48 -0.84
CA TYR A 29 9.81 14.25 0.51
C TYR A 29 10.82 15.29 0.99
N LYS A 30 11.82 15.63 0.17
CA LYS A 30 12.80 16.67 0.50
C LYS A 30 12.14 18.03 0.78
N PRO A 31 11.19 18.52 -0.03
CA PRO A 31 10.40 19.71 0.30
C PRO A 31 9.65 19.61 1.63
N LEU A 32 8.96 18.49 1.89
CA LEU A 32 8.27 18.25 3.16
C LEU A 32 9.22 18.28 4.37
N CYS A 33 10.37 17.60 4.29
CA CYS A 33 11.37 17.58 5.35
C CYS A 33 11.94 18.98 5.63
N LYS A 34 12.19 19.78 4.57
CA LYS A 34 12.63 21.17 4.71
C LYS A 34 11.59 22.04 5.41
N LEU A 35 10.31 21.88 5.07
CA LEU A 35 9.21 22.61 5.70
C LEU A 35 9.13 22.31 7.20
N LYS A 36 9.41 21.06 7.59
CA LYS A 36 9.28 20.57 8.96
C LYS A 36 10.55 20.65 9.80
N ASN A 37 11.70 20.93 9.18
CA ASN A 37 13.00 20.81 9.81
C ASN A 37 13.24 19.44 10.46
N LYS A 38 12.91 18.36 9.74
CA LYS A 38 13.01 16.96 10.21
C LYS A 38 13.81 16.09 9.24
N SER A 39 14.37 15.00 9.76
CA SER A 39 15.12 14.01 8.98
C SER A 39 14.21 13.12 8.13
N GLU A 40 14.84 12.42 7.18
CA GLU A 40 14.17 11.53 6.24
C GLU A 40 13.86 10.15 6.87
N ARG A 41 12.58 9.78 6.96
CA ARG A 41 12.06 8.41 7.07
C ARG A 41 11.56 7.93 5.70
N LYS A 42 12.34 7.06 5.06
CA LYS A 42 12.06 6.57 3.69
C LYS A 42 11.04 5.42 3.65
N PHE A 43 10.95 4.65 4.72
CA PHE A 43 10.10 3.47 4.81
C PHE A 43 9.65 3.17 6.24
N ILE A 44 8.68 2.27 6.34
CA ILE A 44 8.28 1.58 7.58
C ILE A 44 8.65 0.10 7.41
N PHE A 45 9.52 -0.42 8.27
CA PHE A 45 9.84 -1.84 8.29
C PHE A 45 8.90 -2.55 9.28
N ILE A 46 8.36 -3.69 8.85
CA ILE A 46 7.47 -4.53 9.65
C ILE A 46 7.96 -5.98 9.51
N GLU A 47 8.27 -6.62 10.62
CA GLU A 47 8.65 -8.04 10.63
C GLU A 47 7.49 -8.92 10.14
N LYS A 48 7.85 -10.05 9.52
CA LYS A 48 6.88 -10.93 8.86
C LYS A 48 5.73 -11.32 9.79
N GLU A 49 6.04 -11.80 10.99
CA GLU A 49 5.05 -12.27 11.94
C GLU A 49 4.04 -11.16 12.31
N HIS A 50 4.51 -9.93 12.53
CA HIS A 50 3.65 -8.80 12.89
C HIS A 50 2.77 -8.35 11.74
N PHE A 51 3.29 -8.36 10.51
CA PHE A 51 2.50 -8.03 9.32
C PHE A 51 1.42 -9.10 9.06
N GLN A 52 1.78 -10.38 9.13
CA GLN A 52 0.84 -11.50 8.96
C GLN A 52 -0.25 -11.51 10.04
N ASN A 53 0.11 -11.27 11.30
CA ASN A 53 -0.85 -11.14 12.39
C ASN A 53 -1.84 -10.00 12.18
N PHE A 54 -1.37 -8.86 11.64
CA PHE A 54 -2.26 -7.75 11.29
C PHE A 54 -3.21 -8.10 10.14
N ILE A 55 -2.72 -8.78 9.09
CA ILE A 55 -3.57 -9.23 7.97
C ILE A 55 -4.63 -10.21 8.47
N PHE A 56 -4.27 -11.14 9.34
CA PHE A 56 -5.22 -12.07 9.95
C PHE A 56 -6.29 -11.36 10.79
N LEU A 57 -5.88 -10.37 11.59
CA LEU A 57 -6.79 -9.51 12.34
C LEU A 57 -7.75 -8.77 11.40
N ALA A 58 -7.24 -8.15 10.34
CA ALA A 58 -8.04 -7.41 9.38
C ALA A 58 -9.05 -8.33 8.65
N ASN A 59 -8.62 -9.53 8.25
CA ASN A 59 -9.50 -10.55 7.65
C ASN A 59 -10.60 -10.98 8.64
N THR A 60 -10.24 -11.21 9.91
CA THR A 60 -11.19 -11.59 10.96
C THR A 60 -12.23 -10.49 11.21
N LYS A 61 -11.85 -9.22 11.10
CA LYS A 61 -12.73 -8.08 11.35
C LYS A 61 -13.59 -7.70 10.13
N GLY A 62 -12.97 -7.56 8.96
CA GLY A 62 -13.62 -7.11 7.72
C GLY A 62 -14.22 -8.24 6.87
N GLY A 63 -13.92 -9.50 7.19
CA GLY A 63 -14.29 -10.67 6.40
C GLY A 63 -13.39 -10.91 5.18
N PRO A 64 -13.57 -12.06 4.49
CA PRO A 64 -12.73 -12.46 3.36
C PRO A 64 -12.83 -11.53 2.14
N ASP A 65 -13.99 -10.89 1.95
CA ASP A 65 -14.21 -9.88 0.91
C ASP A 65 -13.84 -8.46 1.35
N GLY A 66 -13.37 -8.30 2.59
CA GLY A 66 -12.99 -7.02 3.17
C GLY A 66 -11.73 -6.42 2.54
N ALA A 67 -11.27 -5.34 3.16
CA ALA A 67 -10.06 -4.64 2.77
C ALA A 67 -9.33 -4.06 3.99
N VAL A 68 -8.15 -3.52 3.76
CA VAL A 68 -7.50 -2.58 4.66
C VAL A 68 -7.35 -1.27 3.91
N ARG A 69 -7.93 -0.22 4.49
CA ARG A 69 -7.66 1.15 4.07
C ARG A 69 -6.47 1.67 4.86
N ILE A 70 -5.46 2.14 4.15
CA ILE A 70 -4.25 2.71 4.73
C ILE A 70 -4.29 4.22 4.48
N TYR A 71 -4.44 4.98 5.55
CA TYR A 71 -4.40 6.44 5.49
C TYR A 71 -2.98 6.94 5.63
N PHE A 72 -2.63 7.92 4.80
CA PHE A 72 -1.45 8.73 5.04
C PHE A 72 -1.72 9.66 6.23
N ALA A 73 -0.77 9.67 7.16
CA ALA A 73 -0.87 10.43 8.39
C ALA A 73 0.48 11.05 8.76
N SER A 74 0.47 11.95 9.73
CA SER A 74 1.70 12.48 10.34
C SER A 74 1.56 12.35 11.85
N TYR A 75 2.60 11.90 12.52
CA TYR A 75 2.56 11.80 13.98
C TYR A 75 2.24 13.17 14.60
N PRO A 76 1.36 13.22 15.62
CA PRO A 76 1.06 14.45 16.33
C PRO A 76 2.29 14.98 17.06
N ASN A 77 2.24 16.26 17.45
CA ASN A 77 3.32 16.87 18.23
C ASN A 77 2.92 16.91 19.71
N ASP A 78 2.60 15.72 20.23
CA ASP A 78 2.18 15.50 21.61
C ASP A 78 2.66 14.12 22.10
N ASN A 79 2.29 13.74 23.32
CA ASN A 79 2.73 12.51 23.97
C ASN A 79 2.16 11.22 23.34
N SER A 80 1.30 11.31 22.31
CA SER A 80 0.82 10.13 21.58
C SER A 80 1.75 9.71 20.44
N ALA A 81 2.72 10.55 20.06
CA ALA A 81 3.77 10.17 19.12
C ALA A 81 4.94 9.49 19.84
N PRO A 82 5.53 8.43 19.25
CA PRO A 82 6.81 7.91 19.72
C PRO A 82 7.88 9.00 19.69
N LYS A 83 8.69 9.07 20.75
CA LYS A 83 9.72 10.11 20.90
C LYS A 83 10.66 10.12 19.69
N GLY A 84 10.80 11.27 19.05
CA GLY A 84 11.64 11.45 17.86
C GLY A 84 10.94 11.18 16.53
N PHE A 85 9.66 10.76 16.55
CA PHE A 85 8.85 10.56 15.36
C PHE A 85 7.85 11.69 15.11
N GLU A 86 7.82 12.72 15.94
CA GLU A 86 6.88 13.84 15.82
C GLU A 86 7.03 14.52 14.45
N ASP A 87 5.90 14.82 13.81
CA ASP A 87 5.79 15.38 12.46
C ASP A 87 6.26 14.48 11.32
N LEU A 88 6.80 13.28 11.57
CA LEU A 88 7.17 12.34 10.51
C LEU A 88 5.92 11.72 9.88
N LEU A 89 6.01 11.39 8.59
CA LEU A 89 4.98 10.61 7.90
C LEU A 89 4.85 9.24 8.55
N THR A 90 3.61 8.81 8.69
CA THR A 90 3.22 7.48 9.19
C THR A 90 1.97 7.01 8.47
N LEU A 91 1.53 5.79 8.79
CA LEU A 91 0.37 5.15 8.19
C LEU A 91 -0.61 4.72 9.28
N ILE A 92 -1.90 4.99 9.06
CA ILE A 92 -2.99 4.43 9.88
C ILE A 92 -3.69 3.36 9.06
N PHE A 93 -3.66 2.13 9.54
CA PHE A 93 -4.28 0.97 8.94
C PHE A 93 -5.66 0.75 9.55
N VAL A 94 -6.67 0.60 8.70
CA VAL A 94 -8.07 0.47 9.10
C VAL A 94 -8.67 -0.71 8.35
N PRO A 95 -9.00 -1.82 9.03
CA PRO A 95 -9.81 -2.87 8.44
C PRO A 95 -11.15 -2.29 7.95
N ALA A 96 -11.59 -2.74 6.78
CA ALA A 96 -12.79 -2.27 6.12
C ALA A 96 -13.64 -3.47 5.68
N GLU A 97 -14.95 -3.36 5.85
CA GLU A 97 -15.92 -4.35 5.37
C GLU A 97 -16.45 -3.96 3.99
N LYS A 98 -16.79 -4.97 3.18
CA LYS A 98 -17.40 -4.75 1.87
C LYS A 98 -18.91 -4.49 2.02
N LYS A 99 -19.38 -3.34 1.54
CA LYS A 99 -20.80 -2.96 1.47
C LYS A 99 -21.17 -2.75 0.00
N GLY A 100 -21.76 -3.77 -0.61
CA GLY A 100 -22.07 -3.76 -2.04
C GLY A 100 -20.79 -3.73 -2.87
N GLN A 101 -20.60 -2.64 -3.64
CA GLN A 101 -19.40 -2.42 -4.46
C GLN A 101 -18.31 -1.60 -3.75
N GLU A 102 -18.56 -1.10 -2.54
CA GLU A 102 -17.63 -0.22 -1.82
C GLU A 102 -17.06 -0.89 -0.56
N HIS A 103 -15.96 -0.35 -0.04
CA HIS A 103 -15.37 -0.73 1.24
C HIS A 103 -15.54 0.41 2.25
N SER A 104 -16.20 0.10 3.37
CA SER A 104 -16.41 1.02 4.49
C SER A 104 -15.50 0.66 5.66
N ASP A 105 -14.84 1.66 6.23
CA ASP A 105 -13.98 1.50 7.39
C ASP A 105 -14.74 0.94 8.59
N LEU A 106 -14.11 0.03 9.33
CA LEU A 106 -14.66 -0.48 10.58
C LEU A 106 -14.38 0.51 11.71
N GLU A 107 -15.45 1.13 12.21
CA GLU A 107 -15.37 2.14 13.25
C GLU A 107 -14.66 1.60 14.51
N GLY A 108 -13.73 2.40 15.04
CA GLY A 108 -12.96 2.04 16.23
C GLY A 108 -11.88 0.98 16.00
N GLN A 109 -11.56 0.63 14.75
CA GLN A 109 -10.48 -0.31 14.40
C GLN A 109 -9.33 0.43 13.68
N TYR A 110 -8.70 1.37 14.38
CA TYR A 110 -7.57 2.14 13.87
C TYR A 110 -6.27 1.58 14.42
N TYR A 111 -5.28 1.37 13.56
CA TYR A 111 -3.99 0.82 13.95
C TYR A 111 -2.85 1.62 13.34
N ASP A 112 -1.82 1.92 14.13
CA ASP A 112 -0.52 2.32 13.61
C ASP A 112 0.51 1.24 13.89
N PHE A 113 1.63 1.31 13.17
CA PHE A 113 2.79 0.48 13.48
C PHE A 113 3.75 1.30 14.36
N ASP A 114 3.95 0.87 15.61
CA ASP A 114 4.90 1.53 16.50
C ASP A 114 6.33 1.09 16.18
N PRO A 115 7.18 2.00 15.68
CA PRO A 115 8.56 1.67 15.33
C PRO A 115 9.43 1.34 16.54
N ILE A 116 9.01 1.64 17.77
CA ILE A 116 9.78 1.32 18.98
C ILE A 116 9.47 -0.11 19.46
N SER A 117 8.19 -0.45 19.60
CA SER A 117 7.80 -1.80 20.02
C SER A 117 7.89 -2.83 18.89
N GLY A 118 7.85 -2.40 17.63
CA GLY A 118 7.82 -3.30 16.48
C GLY A 118 6.45 -3.94 16.25
N HIS A 119 5.39 -3.44 16.87
CA HIS A 119 4.05 -4.02 16.78
C HIS A 119 3.00 -3.04 16.29
N PHE A 120 1.91 -3.58 15.75
CA PHE A 120 0.71 -2.79 15.50
C PHE A 120 0.02 -2.45 16.82
N GLN A 121 -0.20 -1.16 17.05
CA GLN A 121 -0.93 -0.67 18.22
C GLN A 121 -2.31 -0.19 17.80
N LYS A 122 -3.30 -0.50 18.64
CA LYS A 122 -4.65 0.02 18.43
C LYS A 122 -4.72 1.45 18.93
N LEU A 123 -5.16 2.35 18.05
CA LEU A 123 -5.37 3.75 18.36
C LEU A 123 -6.82 4.05 18.76
N SER A 124 -6.99 5.08 19.58
CA SER A 124 -8.30 5.71 19.74
C SER A 124 -8.68 6.47 18.46
N TYR A 125 -9.99 6.69 18.30
CA TYR A 125 -10.51 7.54 17.22
C TYR A 125 -9.83 8.92 17.18
N SER A 126 -9.70 9.57 18.34
CA SER A 126 -9.17 10.93 18.44
C SER A 126 -7.71 11.02 18.00
N VAL A 127 -6.88 10.04 18.34
CA VAL A 127 -5.47 10.00 17.94
C VAL A 127 -5.36 9.75 16.43
N ALA A 128 -6.11 8.79 15.90
CA ALA A 128 -6.14 8.48 14.47
C ALA A 128 -6.61 9.69 13.64
N SER A 129 -7.75 10.29 14.00
CA SER A 129 -8.31 11.46 13.31
C SER A 129 -7.38 12.67 13.39
N THR A 130 -6.73 12.90 14.53
CA THR A 130 -5.74 13.99 14.67
C THR A 130 -4.56 13.79 13.74
N SER A 131 -4.01 12.57 13.67
CA SER A 131 -2.85 12.23 12.84
C SER A 131 -3.16 12.35 11.34
N VAL A 132 -4.32 11.85 10.91
CA VAL A 132 -4.79 11.96 9.52
C VAL A 132 -5.12 13.41 9.16
N SER A 133 -5.82 14.14 10.04
CA SER A 133 -6.14 15.56 9.83
C SER A 133 -4.89 16.42 9.70
N LYS A 134 -3.86 16.12 10.49
CA LYS A 134 -2.58 16.83 10.43
C LYS A 134 -1.91 16.64 9.07
N PHE A 135 -1.85 15.42 8.57
CA PHE A 135 -1.36 15.14 7.22
C PHE A 135 -2.17 15.90 6.17
N GLN A 136 -3.50 15.77 6.20
CA GLN A 136 -4.37 16.37 5.18
C GLN A 136 -4.33 17.90 5.18
N LYS A 137 -4.16 18.55 6.34
CA LYS A 137 -4.12 20.02 6.44
C LYS A 137 -2.75 20.60 6.10
N ASN A 138 -1.68 19.94 6.49
CA ASN A 138 -0.32 20.50 6.42
C ASN A 138 0.49 19.88 5.27
N ASP A 139 0.59 18.55 5.27
CA ASP A 139 1.51 17.84 4.38
C ASP A 139 0.92 17.71 2.98
N LEU A 140 -0.35 17.33 2.90
CA LEU A 140 -1.04 17.15 1.62
C LEU A 140 -1.07 18.46 0.82
N LYS A 141 -1.15 19.61 1.48
CA LYS A 141 -1.07 20.92 0.83
C LYS A 141 0.26 21.13 0.11
N GLU A 142 1.37 20.69 0.71
CA GLU A 142 2.69 20.76 0.08
C GLU A 142 2.80 19.73 -1.05
N LEU A 143 2.33 18.51 -0.81
CA LEU A 143 2.34 17.42 -1.78
C LEU A 143 1.55 17.76 -3.06
N ASN A 144 0.39 18.39 -2.91
CA ASN A 144 -0.48 18.83 -4.01
C ASN A 144 0.22 19.80 -4.98
N LYS A 145 1.30 20.49 -4.58
CA LYS A 145 2.06 21.36 -5.48
C LYS A 145 2.76 20.61 -6.62
N THR A 146 2.88 19.29 -6.47
CA THR A 146 3.63 18.44 -7.41
C THR A 146 2.74 17.57 -8.28
N VAL A 147 1.44 17.47 -7.97
CA VAL A 147 0.49 16.57 -8.66
C VAL A 147 -0.10 17.26 -9.87
N ASP A 148 -0.33 16.50 -10.96
CA ASP A 148 -0.85 17.02 -12.23
C ASP A 148 -2.39 16.87 -12.35
N THR A 149 -3.07 16.48 -11.27
CA THR A 149 -4.51 16.24 -11.24
C THR A 149 -5.22 17.31 -10.40
N PRO A 150 -6.40 17.82 -10.85
CA PRO A 150 -7.17 18.81 -10.10
C PRO A 150 -7.72 18.25 -8.78
N GLU A 151 -7.88 16.93 -8.67
CA GLU A 151 -8.35 16.28 -7.45
C GLU A 151 -7.32 16.41 -6.33
N GLY A 152 -6.03 16.52 -6.63
CA GLY A 152 -4.94 16.55 -5.66
C GLY A 152 -4.36 15.16 -5.36
N ASP A 153 -3.44 15.12 -4.40
CA ASP A 153 -2.68 13.94 -4.03
C ASP A 153 -3.48 12.95 -3.15
N THR A 154 -2.94 11.76 -2.97
CA THR A 154 -3.60 10.62 -2.34
C THR A 154 -3.73 10.80 -0.83
N LYS A 155 -4.95 10.59 -0.31
CA LYS A 155 -5.26 10.63 1.13
C LYS A 155 -5.18 9.26 1.80
N SER A 156 -5.57 8.22 1.06
CA SER A 156 -5.53 6.84 1.50
C SER A 156 -5.46 5.90 0.32
N ILE A 157 -5.09 4.65 0.58
CA ILE A 157 -5.04 3.57 -0.39
C ILE A 157 -5.80 2.38 0.19
N ILE A 158 -6.60 1.70 -0.63
CA ILE A 158 -7.29 0.48 -0.23
C ILE A 158 -6.58 -0.73 -0.83
N TYR A 159 -6.30 -1.72 0.02
CA TYR A 159 -5.84 -3.05 -0.38
C TYR A 159 -6.88 -4.08 0.05
N THR A 160 -7.34 -4.91 -0.87
CA THR A 160 -8.27 -6.01 -0.51
C THR A 160 -7.55 -7.04 0.35
N ILE A 161 -8.30 -7.72 1.22
CA ILE A 161 -7.74 -8.79 2.06
C ILE A 161 -7.08 -9.88 1.21
N LYS A 162 -7.69 -10.24 0.07
CA LYS A 162 -7.10 -11.19 -0.89
C LYS A 162 -5.67 -10.81 -1.31
N LYS A 163 -5.43 -9.56 -1.70
CA LYS A 163 -4.10 -9.11 -2.15
C LYS A 163 -3.08 -9.11 -1.02
N LEU A 164 -3.50 -8.73 0.19
CA LEU A 164 -2.62 -8.77 1.36
C LEU A 164 -2.28 -10.22 1.75
N LEU A 165 -3.22 -11.16 1.61
CA LEU A 165 -2.98 -12.58 1.80
C LEU A 165 -2.00 -13.13 0.75
N GLU A 166 -2.13 -12.76 -0.53
CA GLU A 166 -1.15 -13.13 -1.57
C GLU A 166 0.26 -12.60 -1.25
N LEU A 167 0.37 -11.36 -0.76
CA LEU A 167 1.65 -10.81 -0.29
C LEU A 167 2.20 -11.61 0.91
N SER A 168 1.33 -12.00 1.85
CA SER A 168 1.71 -12.87 2.98
C SER A 168 2.20 -14.24 2.54
N GLU A 169 1.54 -14.86 1.55
CA GLU A 169 1.96 -16.14 0.97
C GLU A 169 3.32 -16.01 0.27
N GLU A 170 3.55 -14.91 -0.44
CA GLU A 170 4.85 -14.62 -1.05
C GLU A 170 5.95 -14.49 0.00
N MET A 171 5.67 -13.85 1.15
CA MET A 171 6.64 -13.76 2.24
C MET A 171 7.07 -15.13 2.76
N ASP A 172 6.15 -16.10 2.85
CA ASP A 172 6.47 -17.46 3.26
C ASP A 172 7.23 -18.23 2.18
N TYR A 173 6.78 -18.10 0.92
CA TYR A 173 7.44 -18.72 -0.24
C TYR A 173 8.90 -18.27 -0.38
N GLN A 174 9.14 -16.96 -0.30
CA GLN A 174 10.47 -16.36 -0.40
C GLN A 174 11.30 -16.42 0.87
N LYS A 175 10.75 -16.97 1.96
CA LYS A 175 11.35 -16.96 3.30
C LYS A 175 11.76 -15.55 3.74
N ALA A 176 10.94 -14.55 3.44
CA ALA A 176 11.17 -13.18 3.82
C ALA A 176 11.18 -13.03 5.35
N SER A 177 12.05 -12.14 5.84
CA SER A 177 12.12 -11.72 7.25
C SER A 177 11.06 -10.67 7.60
N GLY A 178 10.56 -9.94 6.61
CA GLY A 178 9.56 -8.90 6.78
C GLY A 178 9.32 -8.11 5.50
N VAL A 179 8.67 -6.96 5.64
CA VAL A 179 8.33 -6.05 4.55
C VAL A 179 8.72 -4.62 4.89
N LYS A 180 9.29 -3.90 3.93
CA LYS A 180 9.41 -2.44 3.98
C LYS A 180 8.31 -1.81 3.14
N ILE A 181 7.55 -0.92 3.77
CA ILE A 181 6.53 -0.11 3.11
C ILE A 181 7.19 1.23 2.78
N TYR A 182 7.49 1.43 1.51
CA TYR A 182 8.07 2.67 0.99
C TYR A 182 6.98 3.66 0.60
N PHE A 183 7.17 4.91 1.01
CA PHE A 183 6.45 6.04 0.42
C PHE A 183 7.04 6.31 -0.97
N SER A 184 6.20 6.30 -1.99
CA SER A 184 6.63 6.48 -3.39
C SER A 184 5.58 7.27 -4.16
N SER A 185 5.82 7.58 -5.43
CA SER A 185 4.81 8.22 -6.27
C SER A 185 4.93 7.76 -7.70
N TYR A 186 3.80 7.69 -8.40
CA TYR A 186 3.79 7.52 -9.85
C TYR A 186 4.64 8.60 -10.52
N ARG A 187 5.11 8.31 -11.74
CA ARG A 187 5.84 9.28 -12.57
C ARG A 187 5.08 9.59 -13.85
N ASN A 188 5.39 10.73 -14.46
CA ASN A 188 4.82 11.10 -15.77
C ASN A 188 5.24 10.17 -16.92
N ILE A 189 6.26 9.33 -16.70
CA ILE A 189 6.83 8.45 -17.71
C ILE A 189 6.50 6.97 -17.49
N ASP A 190 5.79 6.61 -16.40
CA ASP A 190 5.42 5.22 -16.12
C ASP A 190 4.39 4.71 -17.14
N THR A 191 4.61 3.61 -17.84
CA THR A 191 3.71 3.19 -18.93
C THR A 191 2.53 2.32 -18.53
N ASP A 192 2.24 2.18 -17.23
CA ASP A 192 1.15 1.32 -16.74
C ASP A 192 -0.21 2.06 -16.72
N HIS A 193 -1.31 1.30 -16.88
CA HIS A 193 -2.67 1.83 -16.89
C HIS A 193 -3.01 2.66 -15.64
N SER A 194 -2.38 2.32 -14.51
CA SER A 194 -2.54 3.01 -13.23
C SER A 194 -1.99 4.45 -13.26
N ARG A 195 -0.99 4.77 -14.10
CA ARG A 195 -0.48 6.14 -14.31
C ARG A 195 -1.55 7.06 -14.89
N ASP A 196 -2.22 6.64 -15.95
CA ASP A 196 -3.13 7.51 -16.71
C ASP A 196 -4.28 8.04 -15.85
N GLN A 197 -4.60 7.33 -14.77
CA GLN A 197 -5.63 7.70 -13.80
C GLN A 197 -5.08 8.51 -12.62
N TYR A 198 -3.80 8.35 -12.26
CA TYR A 198 -3.23 8.90 -11.02
C TYR A 198 -1.81 9.50 -11.19
N PRO A 199 -1.57 10.40 -12.16
CA PRO A 199 -0.23 10.90 -12.44
C PRO A 199 0.37 11.64 -11.24
N LYS A 200 1.61 11.28 -10.90
CA LYS A 200 2.38 11.83 -9.75
C LYS A 200 1.75 11.63 -8.38
N GLN A 201 0.68 10.85 -8.25
CA GLN A 201 0.06 10.63 -6.95
C GLN A 201 0.91 9.74 -6.04
N LEU A 202 0.79 9.95 -4.74
CA LEU A 202 1.46 9.23 -3.66
C LEU A 202 0.91 7.80 -3.56
N ILE A 203 1.81 6.83 -3.56
CA ILE A 203 1.48 5.41 -3.43
C ILE A 203 2.37 4.74 -2.37
N LEU A 204 2.02 3.50 -2.02
CA LEU A 204 2.84 2.66 -1.15
C LEU A 204 3.39 1.49 -1.97
N GLN A 205 4.67 1.19 -1.76
CA GLN A 205 5.33 0.04 -2.37
C GLN A 205 5.83 -0.89 -1.28
N PHE A 206 5.41 -2.14 -1.35
CA PHE A 206 5.80 -3.19 -0.42
C PHE A 206 6.99 -3.94 -1.00
N VAL A 207 8.13 -3.85 -0.33
CA VAL A 207 9.37 -4.51 -0.71
C VAL A 207 9.69 -5.56 0.32
N LEU A 208 9.88 -6.80 -0.11
CA LEU A 208 10.23 -7.90 0.78
C LEU A 208 11.67 -7.73 1.28
N THR A 209 11.92 -8.25 2.47
CA THR A 209 13.25 -8.16 3.08
C THR A 209 13.77 -9.51 3.52
N GLU A 210 15.07 -9.70 3.46
CA GLU A 210 15.77 -10.86 4.01
C GLU A 210 16.73 -10.44 5.11
N LEU A 211 16.95 -11.33 6.09
CA LEU A 211 17.86 -11.08 7.20
C LEU A 211 19.27 -11.49 6.79
N ILE A 212 20.15 -10.51 6.61
CA ILE A 212 21.58 -10.71 6.30
C ILE A 212 22.39 -10.22 7.50
N GLY A 213 22.95 -11.17 8.25
CA GLY A 213 23.56 -10.89 9.54
C GLY A 213 22.53 -10.33 10.51
N ASN A 214 22.69 -9.05 10.89
CA ASN A 214 21.76 -8.32 11.77
C ASN A 214 20.97 -7.21 11.05
N SER A 215 20.95 -7.24 9.72
CA SER A 215 20.31 -6.22 8.88
C SER A 215 19.20 -6.81 8.03
N HIS A 216 18.09 -6.09 7.92
CA HIS A 216 17.00 -6.42 7.00
C HIS A 216 17.24 -5.70 5.67
N GLU A 217 17.68 -6.45 4.67
CA GLU A 217 18.00 -5.95 3.34
C GLU A 217 16.85 -6.20 2.36
N ASP A 218 16.69 -5.30 1.39
CA ASP A 218 15.65 -5.40 0.37
C ASP A 218 16.04 -6.48 -0.62
N PHE A 219 15.07 -7.31 -1.00
CA PHE A 219 15.21 -8.14 -2.19
C PHE A 219 13.96 -8.00 -3.06
N PHE A 220 14.15 -8.19 -4.35
CA PHE A 220 13.11 -8.02 -5.35
C PHE A 220 12.75 -9.35 -5.98
N ILE A 221 11.46 -9.54 -6.27
CA ILE A 221 10.92 -10.82 -6.75
C ILE A 221 11.48 -11.15 -8.14
N ASP A 222 11.70 -10.15 -9.01
CA ASP A 222 12.34 -10.28 -10.33
C ASP A 222 13.81 -10.67 -10.31
N GLU A 223 14.47 -10.56 -9.16
CA GLU A 223 15.88 -10.94 -9.02
C GLU A 223 16.05 -12.38 -8.52
N ARG A 224 14.94 -13.09 -8.24
CA ARG A 224 14.99 -14.49 -7.79
C ARG A 224 15.13 -15.45 -8.97
N GLU A 225 15.88 -16.53 -8.76
CA GLU A 225 16.24 -17.51 -9.80
C GLU A 225 15.01 -18.15 -10.48
N ASP A 226 13.93 -18.32 -9.74
CA ASP A 226 12.69 -18.95 -10.18
C ASP A 226 11.68 -17.97 -10.82
N PHE A 227 12.00 -16.66 -10.85
CA PHE A 227 11.11 -15.64 -11.39
C PHE A 227 10.68 -15.89 -12.84
N PRO A 228 11.57 -16.25 -13.80
CA PRO A 228 11.16 -16.48 -15.18
C PRO A 228 10.10 -17.58 -15.34
N GLN A 229 10.13 -18.60 -14.49
CA GLN A 229 9.16 -19.69 -14.50
C GLN A 229 7.81 -19.23 -13.92
N ARG A 230 7.85 -18.45 -12.83
CA ARG A 230 6.66 -17.91 -12.17
C ARG A 230 5.94 -16.86 -13.03
N GLU A 231 6.70 -16.00 -13.70
CA GLU A 231 6.17 -15.01 -14.62
C GLU A 231 5.45 -15.67 -15.81
N ARG A 232 6.02 -16.76 -16.35
CA ARG A 232 5.37 -17.58 -17.39
C ARG A 232 4.06 -18.21 -16.90
N GLN A 233 4.04 -18.73 -15.68
CA GLN A 233 2.83 -19.30 -15.08
C GLN A 233 1.73 -18.25 -14.94
N MET A 234 2.07 -17.05 -14.48
CA MET A 234 1.12 -15.93 -14.41
C MET A 234 0.53 -15.57 -15.77
N LYS A 235 1.38 -15.46 -16.80
CA LYS A 235 0.92 -15.20 -18.16
C LYS A 235 -0.04 -16.28 -18.67
N ILE A 236 0.21 -17.56 -18.35
CA ILE A 236 -0.69 -18.66 -18.71
C ILE A 236 -2.03 -18.54 -17.98
N ILE A 237 -2.00 -18.27 -16.67
CA ILE A 237 -3.21 -18.12 -15.84
C ILE A 237 -4.07 -16.95 -16.35
N ASN A 238 -3.45 -15.80 -16.63
CA ASN A 238 -4.16 -14.62 -17.14
C ASN A 238 -4.78 -14.89 -18.52
N ASN A 239 -4.02 -15.50 -19.44
CA ASN A 239 -4.54 -15.86 -20.76
C ASN A 239 -5.73 -16.83 -20.68
N GLN A 240 -5.68 -17.80 -19.75
CA GLN A 240 -6.81 -18.70 -19.52
C GLN A 240 -8.02 -17.99 -18.93
N ALA A 241 -7.82 -17.07 -17.97
CA ALA A 241 -8.87 -16.25 -17.41
C ALA A 241 -9.54 -15.38 -18.48
N ASP A 242 -8.77 -14.76 -19.38
CA ASP A 242 -9.30 -13.97 -20.50
C ASP A 242 -10.11 -14.78 -21.49
N LEU A 243 -9.69 -16.02 -21.78
CA LEU A 243 -10.45 -16.93 -22.64
C LEU A 243 -11.79 -17.30 -22.00
N ILE A 244 -11.77 -17.66 -20.71
CA ILE A 244 -13.00 -17.95 -19.94
C ILE A 244 -13.89 -16.71 -19.90
N ASN A 245 -13.34 -15.52 -19.64
CA ASN A 245 -14.09 -14.27 -19.60
C ASN A 245 -14.68 -13.91 -20.97
N LYS A 246 -13.99 -14.17 -22.08
CA LYS A 246 -14.53 -14.00 -23.44
C LYS A 246 -15.67 -14.98 -23.72
N GLU A 247 -15.58 -16.23 -23.25
CA GLU A 247 -16.67 -17.20 -23.38
C GLU A 247 -17.87 -16.86 -22.49
N VAL A 248 -17.63 -16.39 -21.26
CA VAL A 248 -18.65 -15.93 -20.31
C VAL A 248 -19.26 -14.60 -20.73
N SER A 249 -18.55 -13.72 -21.45
CA SER A 249 -19.10 -12.45 -21.96
C SER A 249 -20.21 -12.60 -23.02
N LYS A 250 -20.50 -13.83 -23.46
CA LYS A 250 -21.74 -14.17 -24.20
C LYS A 250 -22.95 -14.37 -23.28
N VAL A 251 -22.77 -14.30 -21.96
CA VAL A 251 -23.79 -14.36 -20.92
C VAL A 251 -23.59 -13.15 -20.00
N ASP A 252 -24.28 -12.05 -20.34
CA ASP A 252 -24.52 -10.83 -19.56
C ASP A 252 -23.44 -10.31 -18.58
N SER A 253 -22.79 -9.21 -19.01
CA SER A 253 -22.53 -7.99 -18.22
C SER A 253 -22.31 -8.13 -16.69
N LEU A 254 -21.29 -8.89 -16.27
CA LEU A 254 -20.85 -8.95 -14.87
C LEU A 254 -19.32 -8.89 -14.66
N ILE A 255 -18.55 -8.57 -15.70
CA ILE A 255 -17.08 -8.52 -15.62
C ILE A 255 -16.59 -7.07 -15.65
N LYS A 256 -16.76 -6.41 -14.51
CA LYS A 256 -15.99 -5.19 -14.16
C LYS A 256 -15.18 -5.39 -12.87
N LEU A 257 -15.14 -6.61 -12.34
CA LEU A 257 -14.54 -6.95 -11.05
C LEU A 257 -13.22 -7.72 -11.15
N LEU A 258 -12.76 -8.01 -12.36
CA LEU A 258 -11.47 -8.64 -12.62
C LEU A 258 -10.76 -7.77 -13.65
N GLY A 259 -10.10 -6.71 -13.19
CA GLY A 259 -9.15 -5.98 -14.02
C GLY A 259 -8.03 -6.95 -14.37
N THR A 260 -8.06 -7.51 -15.57
CA THR A 260 -7.15 -8.59 -15.99
C THR A 260 -5.75 -8.12 -16.37
N ASP A 261 -5.38 -6.84 -16.20
CA ASP A 261 -4.03 -6.35 -16.57
C ASP A 261 -3.46 -5.20 -15.70
N SER A 262 -4.10 -4.82 -14.58
CA SER A 262 -3.65 -3.62 -13.85
C SER A 262 -2.82 -3.98 -12.61
N PHE A 263 -1.52 -3.73 -12.70
CA PHE A 263 -0.61 -3.50 -11.57
C PHE A 263 -1.33 -2.75 -10.44
N ASP A 264 -1.48 -3.40 -9.29
CA ASP A 264 -2.33 -2.88 -8.22
C ASP A 264 -1.48 -2.52 -7.00
N THR A 265 -0.94 -1.30 -7.01
CA THR A 265 -0.31 -0.67 -5.83
C THR A 265 -1.39 -0.20 -4.83
N GLY A 266 -2.50 -0.94 -4.74
CA GLY A 266 -3.76 -0.50 -4.13
C GLY A 266 -4.49 0.52 -5.00
N SER A 267 -5.77 0.75 -4.71
CA SER A 267 -6.55 1.81 -5.38
C SER A 267 -6.29 3.14 -4.66
N PRO A 268 -5.53 4.09 -5.25
CA PRO A 268 -5.33 5.40 -4.64
C PRO A 268 -6.68 6.10 -4.58
N CYS A 269 -7.00 6.69 -3.43
CA CYS A 269 -8.21 7.49 -3.27
C CYS A 269 -7.89 8.98 -3.54
N PRO A 270 -8.23 9.53 -4.73
CA PRO A 270 -8.14 10.96 -4.96
C PRO A 270 -9.22 11.71 -4.13
N PRO A 271 -8.98 12.96 -3.73
CA PRO A 271 -9.83 13.70 -2.79
C PRO A 271 -11.32 13.87 -3.15
N ALA A 272 -11.72 13.73 -4.42
CA ALA A 272 -13.09 14.00 -4.87
C ALA A 272 -14.03 12.78 -4.81
N THR A 273 -13.52 11.55 -4.86
CA THR A 273 -14.36 10.35 -5.09
C THR A 273 -14.40 9.35 -3.94
N CYS A 274 -13.59 9.51 -2.88
CA CYS A 274 -13.80 8.71 -1.68
C CYS A 274 -13.67 9.51 -0.37
N GLY A 275 -14.63 9.27 0.53
CA GLY A 275 -14.66 9.87 1.85
C GLY A 275 -15.52 11.13 2.01
N GLN A 276 -16.64 11.27 1.26
CA GLN A 276 -17.77 12.02 1.86
C GLN A 276 -18.28 11.31 3.12
N THR A 277 -17.96 10.03 3.28
CA THR A 277 -17.75 9.44 4.60
C THR A 277 -16.45 9.99 5.17
N LYS A 278 -16.59 11.10 5.88
CA LYS A 278 -15.84 11.34 7.11
C LYS A 278 -15.29 10.01 7.66
N LEU A 279 -13.98 9.80 7.65
CA LEU A 279 -13.39 9.75 8.98
C LEU A 279 -13.60 11.17 9.51
N PRO A 280 -14.45 11.40 10.53
CA PRO A 280 -14.64 12.74 11.03
C PRO A 280 -13.32 13.51 11.22
#